data_AF-A0A8T5S5K7-F1
#
_entry.id   AF-A0A8T5S5K7-F1
#
_cell.length_a   1.000
_cell.length_b   1.000
_cell.length_c   1.000
_cell.angle_alpha   90.00
_cell.angle_beta   90.00
_cell.angle_gamma   90.00
#
_symmetry.space_group_name_H-M   'P 1'
#
loop_
_entity.id
_entity.type
_entity.pdbx_description
1 polymer ?
#
loop_
_entity_poly.entity_id
_entity_poly.type
_entity_poly.pdbx_seq_one_letter_code
_entity_poly.pdbx_strand_id
1 'polypeptide(L)'
;MRKNLKIALLIASIVIVGGGGIFGIIVAVTWGEYKYTDTYYYDPQLPPSGIEEVSFSSDIGGIVINYNTTPTNNYVKIDLDIKLKGAFVNGKSFSDFFRPIIWINDSISTTTFSLEKKPSTWFLFPLIQKINISITLRTDIIYDISALTSTGSVEMNIAENVILNSTNLATSTGSVYVQAENNSILFGDLDLRVSTGSINLFAKGVNFSYGFKAVTSTGSLNLNLTNCIIGEDIKGKASTGGITLKSYNVQYDKNCVWDIETNTGSIDIEISQFIEMGADITGTIETSTGSIDLVYIDNQASVGASFLGSWSTGSYTRSSSGGGFVATNINPFASLDYGTASSTYTLDLTVSTGSIDVDGTSS
;
A
#
# COMPACT_ATOMS: atom_id res chain seq x y z
N MET A 1 31.09 -12.84 -57.40
CA MET A 1 29.94 -12.85 -56.47
C MET A 1 28.96 -13.93 -56.93
N ARG A 2 28.76 -15.01 -56.14
CA ARG A 2 27.90 -16.16 -56.51
C ARG A 2 26.45 -15.70 -56.70
N LYS A 3 25.76 -16.18 -57.74
CA LYS A 3 24.39 -15.79 -58.15
C LYS A 3 23.39 -15.78 -56.97
N ASN A 4 23.56 -16.69 -56.02
CA ASN A 4 22.74 -16.82 -54.81
C ASN A 4 22.90 -15.63 -53.83
N LEU A 5 24.09 -15.01 -53.76
CA LEU A 5 24.33 -13.86 -52.89
C LEU A 5 23.64 -12.58 -53.40
N LYS A 6 23.53 -12.43 -54.73
CA LYS A 6 22.82 -11.30 -55.34
C LYS A 6 21.30 -11.39 -55.12
N ILE A 7 20.74 -12.60 -55.22
CA ILE A 7 19.32 -12.85 -54.93
C ILE A 7 19.03 -12.61 -53.45
N ALA A 8 19.89 -13.08 -52.55
CA ALA A 8 19.75 -12.85 -51.11
C ALA A 8 19.82 -11.35 -50.74
N LEU A 9 20.74 -10.58 -51.32
CA LEU A 9 20.84 -9.13 -51.09
C LEU A 9 19.65 -8.35 -51.65
N LEU A 10 19.09 -8.78 -52.79
CA LEU A 10 17.90 -8.17 -53.37
C LEU A 10 16.65 -8.44 -52.51
N ILE A 11 16.49 -9.67 -52.02
CA ILE A 11 15.39 -10.01 -51.11
C ILE A 11 15.55 -9.25 -49.79
N ALA A 12 16.76 -9.19 -49.23
CA ALA A 12 17.05 -8.42 -48.03
C ALA A 12 16.76 -6.92 -48.22
N SER A 13 17.14 -6.32 -49.37
CA SER A 13 16.86 -4.90 -49.63
C SER A 13 15.37 -4.64 -49.85
N ILE A 14 14.62 -5.54 -50.48
CA ILE A 14 13.16 -5.43 -50.63
C ILE A 14 12.46 -5.56 -49.26
N VAL A 15 12.93 -6.45 -48.39
CA VAL A 15 12.39 -6.59 -47.03
C VAL A 15 12.72 -5.38 -46.16
N ILE A 16 13.93 -4.81 -46.28
CA ILE A 16 14.34 -3.64 -45.50
C ILE A 16 13.69 -2.35 -46.01
N VAL A 17 13.68 -2.11 -47.32
CA VAL A 17 13.14 -0.87 -47.92
C VAL A 17 11.63 -0.95 -48.04
N GLY A 18 11.09 -2.09 -48.49
CA GLY A 18 9.65 -2.31 -48.62
C GLY A 18 8.98 -2.59 -47.27
N GLY A 19 9.59 -3.41 -46.41
CA GLY A 19 9.06 -3.68 -45.08
C GLY A 19 9.34 -2.55 -44.09
N GLY A 20 10.61 -2.20 -43.88
CA GLY A 20 11.01 -1.19 -42.90
C GLY A 20 10.59 0.24 -43.24
N GLY A 21 10.71 0.64 -44.51
CA GLY A 21 10.34 2.00 -44.96
C GLY A 21 8.84 2.26 -44.88
N ILE A 22 8.02 1.34 -45.39
CA ILE A 22 6.55 1.45 -45.32
C ILE A 22 6.09 1.40 -43.87
N PHE A 23 6.69 0.51 -43.06
CA PHE A 23 6.34 0.41 -41.64
C PHE A 23 6.71 1.67 -40.85
N GLY A 24 7.86 2.29 -41.13
CA GLY A 24 8.24 3.58 -40.55
C GLY A 24 7.24 4.69 -40.90
N ILE A 25 6.78 4.75 -42.15
CA ILE A 25 5.73 5.70 -42.58
C ILE A 25 4.41 5.42 -41.86
N ILE A 26 3.98 4.16 -41.76
CA ILE A 26 2.76 3.78 -41.04
C ILE A 26 2.84 4.21 -39.57
N VAL A 27 3.95 3.92 -38.89
CA VAL A 27 4.17 4.33 -37.49
C VAL A 27 4.12 5.86 -37.36
N ALA A 28 4.78 6.59 -38.26
CA ALA A 28 4.80 8.05 -38.24
C ALA A 28 3.42 8.67 -38.48
N VAL A 29 2.66 8.16 -39.44
CA VAL A 29 1.32 8.68 -39.79
C VAL A 29 0.27 8.32 -38.72
N THR A 30 0.46 7.19 -38.05
CA THR A 30 -0.45 6.73 -36.99
C THR A 30 -0.05 7.21 -35.60
N TRP A 31 1.09 7.89 -35.47
CA TRP A 31 1.50 8.50 -34.23
C TRP A 31 0.53 9.61 -33.84
N GLY A 32 -0.01 9.54 -32.63
CA GLY A 32 -1.02 10.49 -32.20
C GLY A 32 -1.17 10.58 -30.69
N GLU A 33 -2.12 11.42 -30.29
CA GLU A 33 -2.55 11.60 -28.92
C GLU A 33 -4.07 11.40 -28.86
N TYR A 34 -4.53 10.64 -27.87
CA TYR A 34 -5.94 10.45 -27.56
C TYR A 34 -6.19 10.94 -26.13
N LYS A 35 -7.29 11.69 -25.95
CA LYS A 35 -7.75 12.19 -24.66
C LYS A 35 -9.20 11.82 -24.44
N TYR A 36 -9.53 11.35 -23.26
CA TYR A 36 -10.90 11.10 -22.83
C TYR A 36 -11.07 11.59 -21.40
N THR A 37 -12.14 12.34 -21.16
CA THR A 37 -12.50 12.82 -19.83
C THR A 37 -13.99 12.62 -19.61
N ASP A 38 -14.37 12.10 -18.46
CA ASP A 38 -15.77 11.88 -18.11
C ASP A 38 -15.96 11.95 -16.59
N THR A 39 -17.18 12.23 -16.15
CA THR A 39 -17.51 12.36 -14.73
C THR A 39 -18.75 11.56 -14.38
N TYR A 40 -18.68 10.78 -13.31
CA TYR A 40 -19.75 9.94 -12.79
C TYR A 40 -20.17 10.41 -11.40
N TYR A 41 -21.46 10.27 -11.09
CA TYR A 41 -22.05 10.66 -9.82
C TYR A 41 -22.92 9.53 -9.27
N TYR A 42 -22.82 9.30 -7.96
CA TYR A 42 -23.74 8.47 -7.20
C TYR A 42 -24.45 9.32 -6.16
N ASP A 43 -25.77 9.28 -6.20
CA ASP A 43 -26.68 9.88 -5.23
C ASP A 43 -27.74 8.82 -4.91
N PRO A 44 -27.84 8.33 -3.66
CA PRO A 44 -28.80 7.29 -3.34
C PRO A 44 -30.23 7.82 -3.42
N GLN A 45 -31.13 6.97 -3.89
CA GLN A 45 -32.55 7.27 -4.00
C GLN A 45 -33.26 7.33 -2.63
N LEU A 46 -32.61 6.85 -1.57
CA LEU A 46 -33.15 6.75 -0.21
C LEU A 46 -32.15 7.35 0.80
N PRO A 47 -32.64 7.92 1.92
CA PRO A 47 -31.76 8.46 2.95
C PRO A 47 -30.78 7.39 3.47
N PRO A 48 -29.54 7.78 3.85
CA PRO A 48 -28.52 6.83 4.26
C PRO A 48 -29.00 6.14 5.53
N SER A 49 -29.21 4.83 5.45
CA SER A 49 -29.67 4.04 6.60
C SER A 49 -28.56 3.17 7.20
N GLY A 50 -27.32 3.30 6.69
CA GLY A 50 -26.20 2.49 7.15
C GLY A 50 -24.88 2.80 6.43
N ILE A 51 -24.12 1.73 6.19
CA ILE A 51 -22.81 1.72 5.56
C ILE A 51 -23.00 1.61 4.04
N GLU A 52 -22.32 2.46 3.27
CA GLU A 52 -22.39 2.48 1.81
C GLU A 52 -21.21 1.70 1.21
N GLU A 53 -21.51 0.67 0.42
CA GLU A 53 -20.47 -0.12 -0.24
C GLU A 53 -20.10 0.49 -1.61
N VAL A 54 -18.81 0.77 -1.80
CA VAL A 54 -18.26 1.32 -3.05
C VAL A 54 -17.08 0.49 -3.54
N SER A 55 -17.07 0.19 -4.84
CA SER A 55 -16.01 -0.59 -5.49
C SER A 55 -15.47 0.14 -6.72
N PHE A 56 -14.15 0.31 -6.77
CA PHE A 56 -13.43 0.96 -7.85
C PHE A 56 -12.39 -0.01 -8.40
N SER A 57 -12.45 -0.30 -9.70
CA SER A 57 -11.49 -1.20 -10.34
C SER A 57 -10.94 -0.62 -11.63
N SER A 58 -9.65 -0.85 -11.87
CA SER A 58 -9.00 -0.48 -13.12
C SER A 58 -7.90 -1.45 -13.51
N ASP A 59 -7.79 -1.79 -14.79
CA ASP A 59 -6.65 -2.58 -15.25
C ASP A 59 -5.34 -1.77 -15.23
N ILE A 60 -5.42 -0.45 -15.39
CA ILE A 60 -4.25 0.39 -15.50
C ILE A 60 -4.52 1.83 -15.07
N GLY A 61 -3.58 2.42 -14.34
CA GLY A 61 -3.62 3.81 -13.94
C GLY A 61 -3.65 4.01 -12.43
N GLY A 62 -3.77 5.28 -12.04
CA GLY A 62 -3.90 5.68 -10.64
C GLY A 62 -5.35 5.87 -10.24
N ILE A 63 -5.74 5.26 -9.13
CA ILE A 63 -6.98 5.57 -8.40
C ILE A 63 -6.60 6.46 -7.23
N VAL A 64 -7.21 7.64 -7.11
CA VAL A 64 -6.98 8.56 -5.99
C VAL A 64 -8.31 8.84 -5.32
N ILE A 65 -8.44 8.46 -4.05
CA ILE A 65 -9.64 8.62 -3.24
C ILE A 65 -9.41 9.74 -2.25
N ASN A 66 -10.26 10.76 -2.31
CA ASN A 66 -10.27 11.89 -1.40
C ASN A 66 -11.66 12.05 -0.79
N TYR A 67 -11.72 12.77 0.33
CA TYR A 67 -12.96 13.22 0.92
C TYR A 67 -13.25 14.68 0.55
N ASN A 68 -14.53 15.02 0.43
CA ASN A 68 -14.94 16.40 0.28
C ASN A 68 -14.67 17.19 1.56
N THR A 69 -14.32 18.47 1.42
CA THR A 69 -14.22 19.40 2.57
C THR A 69 -15.47 20.28 2.69
N THR A 70 -16.37 20.20 1.71
CA THR A 70 -17.60 20.98 1.64
C THR A 70 -18.77 20.05 1.32
N PRO A 71 -19.98 20.31 1.86
CA PRO A 71 -21.16 19.48 1.58
C PRO A 71 -21.43 19.39 0.08
N THR A 72 -21.45 18.16 -0.45
CA THR A 72 -21.85 17.86 -1.83
C THR A 72 -23.16 17.09 -1.81
N ASN A 73 -24.00 17.29 -2.82
CA ASN A 73 -25.25 16.52 -2.93
C ASN A 73 -24.95 15.03 -3.17
N ASN A 74 -23.98 14.74 -4.03
CA ASN A 74 -23.58 13.38 -4.37
C ASN A 74 -22.73 12.75 -3.27
N TYR A 75 -22.93 11.45 -3.06
CA TYR A 75 -22.16 10.63 -2.12
C TYR A 75 -20.78 10.32 -2.71
N VAL A 76 -20.76 9.99 -4.00
CA VAL A 76 -19.52 9.70 -4.73
C VAL A 76 -19.50 10.51 -6.01
N LYS A 77 -18.35 11.12 -6.29
CA LYS A 77 -18.02 11.71 -7.59
C LYS A 77 -16.76 11.03 -8.11
N ILE A 78 -16.76 10.64 -9.38
CA ILE A 78 -15.61 10.04 -10.04
C ILE A 78 -15.26 10.88 -11.26
N ASP A 79 -14.05 11.43 -11.32
CA ASP A 79 -13.51 12.11 -12.48
C ASP A 79 -12.47 11.20 -13.15
N LEU A 80 -12.72 10.81 -14.39
CA LEU A 80 -11.84 9.99 -15.21
C LEU A 80 -11.07 10.88 -16.20
N ASP A 81 -9.74 10.81 -16.22
CA ASP A 81 -8.86 11.46 -17.20
C ASP A 81 -7.91 10.43 -17.82
N ILE A 82 -8.06 10.19 -19.12
CA ILE A 82 -7.25 9.26 -19.90
C ILE A 82 -6.49 10.06 -20.96
N LYS A 83 -5.17 9.85 -21.01
CA LYS A 83 -4.27 10.37 -22.03
C LYS A 83 -3.40 9.24 -22.56
N LEU A 84 -3.53 8.96 -23.86
CA LEU A 84 -2.72 7.96 -24.57
C LEU A 84 -1.86 8.66 -25.62
N LYS A 85 -0.59 8.25 -25.75
CA LYS A 85 0.33 8.74 -26.77
C LYS A 85 1.14 7.61 -27.37
N GLY A 86 1.30 7.62 -28.68
CA GLY A 86 2.16 6.67 -29.39
C GLY A 86 1.68 6.35 -30.80
N ALA A 87 2.33 5.36 -31.40
CA ALA A 87 1.95 4.79 -32.68
C ALA A 87 0.54 4.16 -32.61
N PHE A 88 -0.18 4.16 -33.73
CA PHE A 88 -1.54 3.57 -33.82
C PHE A 88 -2.58 4.22 -32.89
N VAL A 89 -2.34 5.43 -32.40
CA VAL A 89 -3.28 6.19 -31.57
C VAL A 89 -4.11 7.15 -32.41
N ASN A 90 -3.52 7.73 -33.46
CA ASN A 90 -4.21 8.72 -34.29
C ASN A 90 -5.47 8.11 -34.95
N GLY A 91 -6.59 8.83 -34.88
CA GLY A 91 -7.87 8.37 -35.44
C GLY A 91 -8.59 7.27 -34.65
N LYS A 92 -8.10 6.90 -33.45
CA LYS A 92 -8.74 5.92 -32.58
C LYS A 92 -9.75 6.54 -31.62
N SER A 93 -10.66 5.71 -31.14
CA SER A 93 -11.72 6.01 -30.18
C SER A 93 -11.47 5.31 -28.83
N PHE A 94 -12.27 5.64 -27.81
CA PHE A 94 -12.24 4.97 -26.50
C PHE A 94 -12.34 3.44 -26.65
N SER A 95 -13.29 2.99 -27.47
CA SER A 95 -13.60 1.58 -27.67
C SER A 95 -12.47 0.79 -28.36
N ASP A 96 -11.50 1.45 -28.97
CA ASP A 96 -10.31 0.79 -29.53
C ASP A 96 -9.35 0.33 -28.41
N PHE A 97 -9.35 0.99 -27.27
CA PHE A 97 -8.41 0.76 -26.17
C PHE A 97 -9.05 0.12 -24.94
N PHE A 98 -10.32 0.42 -24.67
CA PHE A 98 -11.02 0.02 -23.46
C PHE A 98 -12.32 -0.70 -23.80
N ARG A 99 -12.79 -1.54 -22.88
CA ARG A 99 -14.17 -2.02 -22.87
C ARG A 99 -15.09 -0.90 -22.37
N PRO A 100 -16.41 -0.97 -22.64
CA PRO A 100 -17.36 -0.02 -22.06
C PRO A 100 -17.18 0.08 -20.55
N ILE A 101 -17.21 1.29 -20.02
CA ILE A 101 -17.10 1.53 -18.58
C ILE A 101 -18.31 0.90 -17.89
N ILE A 102 -18.07 0.13 -16.84
CA ILE A 102 -19.13 -0.41 -15.99
C ILE A 102 -19.35 0.60 -14.87
N TRP A 103 -20.53 1.21 -14.85
CA TRP A 103 -20.98 2.09 -13.78
C TRP A 103 -22.34 1.60 -13.28
N ILE A 104 -22.35 0.99 -12.10
CA ILE A 104 -23.54 0.48 -11.42
C ILE A 104 -23.76 1.38 -10.21
N ASN A 105 -24.92 2.04 -10.14
CA ASN A 105 -25.23 3.07 -9.15
C ASN A 105 -26.60 2.88 -8.50
N ASP A 106 -27.00 1.62 -8.39
CA ASP A 106 -28.32 1.20 -7.94
C ASP A 106 -28.31 1.23 -6.40
N SER A 107 -29.28 1.92 -5.77
CA SER A 107 -29.33 2.13 -4.31
C SER A 107 -29.58 0.87 -3.46
N ILE A 108 -29.46 -0.32 -4.04
CA ILE A 108 -29.71 -1.63 -3.41
C ILE A 108 -28.45 -2.49 -3.42
N SER A 109 -27.42 -2.13 -4.20
CA SER A 109 -26.19 -2.90 -4.39
C SER A 109 -24.95 -2.02 -4.20
N THR A 110 -23.78 -2.67 -4.19
CA THR A 110 -22.48 -2.03 -4.20
C THR A 110 -22.34 -1.10 -5.40
N THR A 111 -22.10 0.19 -5.15
CA THR A 111 -21.82 1.16 -6.22
C THR A 111 -20.48 0.82 -6.84
N THR A 112 -20.47 0.48 -8.14
CA THR A 112 -19.30 -0.10 -8.80
C THR A 112 -18.88 0.73 -10.01
N PHE A 113 -17.59 1.08 -10.05
CA PHE A 113 -16.92 1.65 -11.21
C PHE A 113 -15.82 0.69 -11.70
N SER A 114 -15.83 0.34 -12.98
CA SER A 114 -14.78 -0.48 -13.60
C SER A 114 -14.29 0.06 -14.94
N LEU A 115 -12.97 0.17 -15.06
CA LEU A 115 -12.27 0.52 -16.29
C LEU A 115 -11.36 -0.64 -16.74
N GLU A 116 -11.83 -1.40 -17.72
CA GLU A 116 -11.10 -2.54 -18.29
C GLU A 116 -10.39 -2.16 -19.60
N LYS A 117 -9.10 -2.48 -19.69
CA LYS A 117 -8.28 -2.26 -20.87
C LYS A 117 -8.38 -3.46 -21.81
N LYS A 118 -8.56 -3.20 -23.10
CA LYS A 118 -8.49 -4.26 -24.11
C LYS A 118 -7.05 -4.74 -24.28
N PRO A 119 -6.83 -6.05 -24.54
CA PRO A 119 -5.53 -6.55 -24.92
C PRO A 119 -4.98 -5.75 -26.11
N SER A 120 -3.79 -5.18 -25.96
CA SER A 120 -3.13 -4.48 -27.07
C SER A 120 -2.64 -5.53 -28.06
N THR A 121 -3.09 -5.43 -29.31
CA THR A 121 -2.66 -6.31 -30.41
C THR A 121 -1.25 -5.97 -30.93
N TRP A 122 -0.65 -4.84 -30.49
CA TRP A 122 0.58 -4.30 -31.04
C TRP A 122 1.70 -4.14 -29.99
N PHE A 123 2.12 -5.26 -29.39
CA PHE A 123 3.15 -5.29 -28.32
C PHE A 123 4.51 -4.67 -28.70
N LEU A 124 4.79 -4.50 -29.99
CA LEU A 124 6.06 -3.97 -30.49
C LEU A 124 6.23 -2.45 -30.29
N PHE A 125 5.16 -1.71 -30.01
CA PHE A 125 5.22 -0.27 -29.81
C PHE A 125 4.68 0.11 -28.43
N PRO A 126 5.53 0.58 -27.50
CA PRO A 126 5.05 0.97 -26.19
C PRO A 126 4.11 2.18 -26.32
N LEU A 127 2.88 2.02 -25.85
CA LEU A 127 1.94 3.11 -25.65
C LEU A 127 2.26 3.80 -24.34
N ILE A 128 2.51 5.10 -24.40
CA ILE A 128 2.60 5.95 -23.21
C ILE A 128 1.17 6.21 -22.75
N GLN A 129 0.87 5.87 -21.51
CA GLN A 129 -0.48 5.91 -20.97
C GLN A 129 -0.45 6.66 -19.64
N LYS A 130 -1.34 7.63 -19.49
CA LYS A 130 -1.63 8.30 -18.22
C LYS A 130 -3.13 8.21 -18.00
N ILE A 131 -3.53 7.45 -16.99
CA ILE A 131 -4.92 7.20 -16.64
C ILE A 131 -5.05 7.53 -15.17
N ASN A 132 -5.92 8.49 -14.86
CA ASN A 132 -6.19 8.96 -13.52
C ASN A 132 -7.70 8.82 -13.26
N ILE A 133 -8.05 8.16 -12.17
CA ILE A 133 -9.41 8.02 -11.65
C ILE A 133 -9.42 8.75 -10.30
N SER A 134 -10.02 9.93 -10.25
CA SER A 134 -10.12 10.74 -9.03
C SER A 134 -11.50 10.58 -8.42
N ILE A 135 -11.56 10.04 -7.22
CA ILE A 135 -12.79 9.78 -6.49
C ILE A 135 -12.89 10.81 -5.35
N THR A 136 -14.05 11.42 -5.22
CA THR A 136 -14.40 12.28 -4.09
C THR A 136 -15.59 11.66 -3.35
N LEU A 137 -15.37 11.32 -2.09
CA LEU A 137 -16.37 10.76 -1.17
C LEU A 137 -16.92 11.84 -0.25
N ARG A 138 -18.14 11.64 0.25
CA ARG A 138 -18.77 12.54 1.23
C ARG A 138 -18.29 12.23 2.64
N THR A 139 -18.04 13.23 3.48
CA THR A 139 -17.49 13.02 4.83
C THR A 139 -18.47 12.51 5.89
N ASP A 140 -19.77 12.73 5.70
CA ASP A 140 -20.85 12.34 6.62
C ASP A 140 -21.40 10.92 6.38
N ILE A 141 -20.83 10.19 5.43
CA ILE A 141 -21.21 8.84 5.06
C ILE A 141 -20.11 7.86 5.48
N ILE A 142 -20.52 6.74 6.06
CA ILE A 142 -19.61 5.65 6.41
C ILE A 142 -19.56 4.70 5.21
N TYR A 143 -18.36 4.42 4.71
CA TYR A 143 -18.16 3.58 3.54
C TYR A 143 -17.48 2.25 3.88
N ASP A 144 -17.87 1.23 3.13
CA ASP A 144 -17.05 0.07 2.81
C ASP A 144 -16.40 0.28 1.43
N ILE A 145 -15.08 0.35 1.38
CA ILE A 145 -14.33 0.75 0.19
C ILE A 145 -13.50 -0.41 -0.32
N SER A 146 -13.66 -0.73 -1.59
CA SER A 146 -12.74 -1.59 -2.32
C SER A 146 -12.14 -0.84 -3.51
N ALA A 147 -10.83 -0.72 -3.59
CA ALA A 147 -10.14 -0.10 -4.72
C ALA A 147 -9.00 -0.97 -5.23
N LEU A 148 -9.11 -1.42 -6.47
CA LEU A 148 -8.25 -2.44 -7.06
C LEU A 148 -7.66 -1.94 -8.38
N THR A 149 -6.35 -2.06 -8.55
CA THR A 149 -5.71 -1.82 -9.85
C THR A 149 -4.78 -2.95 -10.27
N SER A 150 -4.83 -3.40 -11.52
CA SER A 150 -3.86 -4.43 -11.97
C SER A 150 -2.46 -3.83 -12.14
N THR A 151 -2.37 -2.61 -12.66
CA THR A 151 -1.08 -1.90 -12.81
C THR A 151 -1.24 -0.40 -12.55
N GLY A 152 -0.53 0.11 -11.55
CA GLY A 152 -0.57 1.52 -11.17
C GLY A 152 -0.73 1.68 -9.67
N SER A 153 -1.31 2.80 -9.25
CA SER A 153 -1.39 3.17 -7.84
C SER A 153 -2.82 3.25 -7.33
N VAL A 154 -2.99 2.95 -6.05
CA VAL A 154 -4.19 3.30 -5.29
C VAL A 154 -3.75 4.22 -4.16
N GLU A 155 -4.27 5.44 -4.14
CA GLU A 155 -4.00 6.45 -3.13
C GLU A 155 -5.30 6.78 -2.40
N MET A 156 -5.27 6.83 -1.08
CA MET A 156 -6.41 7.22 -0.26
C MET A 156 -5.99 8.23 0.80
N ASN A 157 -6.63 9.40 0.76
CA ASN A 157 -6.40 10.50 1.68
C ASN A 157 -7.65 10.66 2.58
N ILE A 158 -7.56 10.17 3.80
CA ILE A 158 -8.62 10.21 4.82
C ILE A 158 -8.49 11.52 5.59
N ALA A 159 -9.46 12.42 5.38
CA ALA A 159 -9.51 13.71 6.05
C ALA A 159 -9.85 13.58 7.54
N GLU A 160 -9.62 14.64 8.31
CA GLU A 160 -9.93 14.66 9.74
C GLU A 160 -11.43 14.41 10.01
N ASN A 161 -11.72 13.73 11.12
CA ASN A 161 -13.09 13.44 11.58
C ASN A 161 -13.92 12.58 10.62
N VAL A 162 -13.27 11.75 9.80
CA VAL A 162 -13.93 10.78 8.92
C VAL A 162 -14.08 9.45 9.64
N ILE A 163 -15.25 8.83 9.51
CA ILE A 163 -15.51 7.46 9.96
C ILE A 163 -15.60 6.55 8.74
N LEU A 164 -14.76 5.52 8.76
CA LEU A 164 -14.69 4.48 7.75
C LEU A 164 -15.06 3.14 8.37
N ASN A 165 -15.68 2.26 7.58
CA ASN A 165 -15.81 0.86 7.97
C ASN A 165 -14.64 0.06 7.37
N SER A 166 -14.90 -0.90 6.49
CA SER A 166 -13.87 -1.75 5.90
C SER A 166 -13.24 -1.09 4.69
N THR A 167 -11.92 -1.16 4.57
CA THR A 167 -11.17 -0.59 3.45
C THR A 167 -10.18 -1.60 2.90
N ASN A 168 -10.38 -2.00 1.64
CA ASN A 168 -9.51 -2.92 0.92
C ASN A 168 -8.90 -2.24 -0.31
N LEU A 169 -7.60 -1.99 -0.26
CA LEU A 169 -6.85 -1.32 -1.33
C LEU A 169 -5.79 -2.28 -1.86
N ALA A 170 -5.80 -2.55 -3.17
CA ALA A 170 -4.84 -3.47 -3.75
C ALA A 170 -4.32 -3.10 -5.13
N THR A 171 -3.07 -3.49 -5.39
CA THR A 171 -2.52 -3.53 -6.75
C THR A 171 -1.75 -4.81 -7.05
N SER A 172 -1.75 -5.29 -8.30
CA SER A 172 -0.82 -6.36 -8.69
C SER A 172 0.59 -5.82 -8.94
N THR A 173 0.70 -4.65 -9.59
CA THR A 173 2.01 -3.99 -9.82
C THR A 173 1.88 -2.48 -9.63
N GLY A 174 2.60 -1.92 -8.66
CA GLY A 174 2.67 -0.48 -8.43
C GLY A 174 2.66 -0.14 -6.94
N SER A 175 1.75 0.71 -6.47
CA SER A 175 1.77 1.13 -5.07
C SER A 175 0.39 1.32 -4.45
N VAL A 176 0.29 1.06 -3.15
CA VAL A 176 -0.83 1.50 -2.31
C VAL A 176 -0.32 2.57 -1.35
N TYR A 177 -1.01 3.69 -1.25
CA TYR A 177 -0.70 4.79 -0.35
C TYR A 177 -1.94 5.18 0.44
N VAL A 178 -1.82 5.19 1.77
CA VAL A 178 -2.88 5.66 2.67
C VAL A 178 -2.30 6.73 3.56
N GLN A 179 -2.95 7.89 3.58
CA GLN A 179 -2.71 8.94 4.55
C GLN A 179 -3.99 9.18 5.34
N ALA A 180 -3.92 9.14 6.66
CA ALA A 180 -5.05 9.32 7.55
C ALA A 180 -4.75 10.35 8.64
N GLU A 181 -5.61 11.35 8.72
CA GLU A 181 -5.47 12.52 9.59
C GLU A 181 -6.27 12.38 10.90
N ASN A 182 -6.08 13.33 11.81
CA ASN A 182 -6.54 13.27 13.19
C ASN A 182 -8.05 13.05 13.35
N ASN A 183 -8.42 12.38 14.44
CA ASN A 183 -9.80 12.09 14.84
C ASN A 183 -10.58 11.25 13.83
N SER A 184 -9.89 10.58 12.91
CA SER A 184 -10.52 9.62 12.01
C SER A 184 -10.63 8.26 12.70
N ILE A 185 -11.70 7.53 12.37
CA ILE A 185 -11.97 6.19 12.92
C ILE A 185 -12.08 5.21 11.76
N LEU A 186 -11.23 4.19 11.75
CA LEU A 186 -11.39 3.01 10.91
C LEU A 186 -12.03 1.93 11.77
N PHE A 187 -13.35 1.85 11.67
CA PHE A 187 -14.19 0.94 12.44
C PHE A 187 -14.15 -0.49 11.89
N GLY A 188 -13.77 -0.70 10.62
CA GLY A 188 -13.59 -2.03 10.04
C GLY A 188 -12.12 -2.35 9.77
N ASP A 189 -11.89 -3.45 9.05
CA ASP A 189 -10.54 -3.88 8.66
C ASP A 189 -9.92 -2.91 7.64
N LEU A 190 -8.66 -2.54 7.84
CA LEU A 190 -7.82 -1.94 6.81
C LEU A 190 -6.90 -3.01 6.20
N ASP A 191 -7.12 -3.32 4.93
CA ASP A 191 -6.43 -4.38 4.20
C ASP A 191 -5.73 -3.82 2.96
N LEU A 192 -4.40 -3.81 2.99
CA LEU A 192 -3.54 -3.23 1.96
C LEU A 192 -2.73 -4.35 1.29
N ARG A 193 -2.85 -4.50 -0.04
CA ARG A 193 -2.19 -5.58 -0.77
C ARG A 193 -1.45 -5.14 -2.03
N VAL A 194 -0.21 -5.60 -2.19
CA VAL A 194 0.57 -5.38 -3.40
C VAL A 194 1.24 -6.69 -3.83
N SER A 195 1.16 -7.12 -5.08
CA SER A 195 2.00 -8.27 -5.49
C SER A 195 3.44 -7.82 -5.74
N THR A 196 3.64 -6.77 -6.56
CA THR A 196 4.95 -6.16 -6.81
C THR A 196 4.91 -4.65 -6.63
N GLY A 197 5.73 -4.12 -5.74
CA GLY A 197 5.87 -2.70 -5.43
C GLY A 197 5.66 -2.37 -3.95
N SER A 198 5.12 -1.21 -3.62
CA SER A 198 5.18 -0.68 -2.24
C SER A 198 3.82 -0.37 -1.61
N ILE A 199 3.75 -0.54 -0.30
CA ILE A 199 2.64 -0.06 0.53
C ILE A 199 3.20 1.01 1.46
N ASN A 200 2.50 2.15 1.54
CA ASN A 200 2.78 3.19 2.52
C ASN A 200 1.50 3.50 3.31
N LEU A 201 1.58 3.44 4.63
CA LEU A 201 0.51 3.83 5.55
C LEU A 201 1.07 4.90 6.49
N PHE A 202 0.51 6.11 6.41
CA PHE A 202 0.82 7.22 7.31
C PHE A 202 -0.44 7.59 8.08
N ALA A 203 -0.45 7.33 9.39
CA ALA A 203 -1.58 7.60 10.25
C ALA A 203 -1.18 8.47 11.43
N LYS A 204 -1.94 9.54 11.65
CA LYS A 204 -1.72 10.47 12.75
C LYS A 204 -3.03 10.75 13.48
N GLY A 205 -3.09 10.42 14.78
CA GLY A 205 -4.29 10.67 15.56
C GLY A 205 -5.51 9.83 15.14
N VAL A 206 -5.27 8.62 14.62
CA VAL A 206 -6.30 7.74 14.04
C VAL A 206 -6.63 6.60 15.01
N ASN A 207 -7.90 6.23 15.10
CA ASN A 207 -8.34 5.03 15.79
C ASN A 207 -8.56 3.88 14.78
N PHE A 208 -7.76 2.82 14.89
CA PHE A 208 -7.94 1.56 14.14
C PHE A 208 -8.63 0.54 15.04
N SER A 209 -9.96 0.48 15.00
CA SER A 209 -10.73 -0.37 15.91
C SER A 209 -10.45 -1.87 15.72
N TYR A 210 -10.05 -2.29 14.51
CA TYR A 210 -9.66 -3.66 14.19
C TYR A 210 -8.22 -3.82 13.69
N GLY A 211 -7.33 -2.90 14.07
CA GLY A 211 -5.94 -2.95 13.63
C GLY A 211 -5.83 -2.81 12.11
N PHE A 212 -4.81 -3.40 11.49
CA PHE A 212 -4.66 -3.40 10.03
C PHE A 212 -3.74 -4.51 9.53
N LYS A 213 -3.84 -4.77 8.23
CA LYS A 213 -3.04 -5.74 7.50
C LYS A 213 -2.43 -5.11 6.25
N ALA A 214 -1.12 -5.20 6.11
CA ALA A 214 -0.38 -4.79 4.92
C ALA A 214 0.48 -5.95 4.39
N VAL A 215 0.30 -6.33 3.12
CA VAL A 215 1.00 -7.47 2.52
C VAL A 215 1.58 -7.13 1.15
N THR A 216 2.88 -7.40 0.97
CA THR A 216 3.54 -7.40 -0.34
C THR A 216 4.19 -8.74 -0.67
N SER A 217 4.18 -9.18 -1.94
CA SER A 217 5.01 -10.34 -2.34
C SER A 217 6.44 -9.89 -2.63
N THR A 218 6.62 -8.86 -3.46
CA THR A 218 7.94 -8.28 -3.77
C THR A 218 7.89 -6.76 -3.66
N GLY A 219 8.66 -6.19 -2.75
CA GLY A 219 8.82 -4.75 -2.57
C GLY A 219 8.81 -4.36 -1.10
N SER A 220 8.28 -3.19 -0.74
CA SER A 220 8.46 -2.65 0.61
C SER A 220 7.16 -2.24 1.29
N LEU A 221 7.13 -2.37 2.61
CA LEU A 221 6.11 -1.81 3.48
C LEU A 221 6.71 -0.65 4.28
N ASN A 222 6.03 0.49 4.32
CA ASN A 222 6.37 1.60 5.19
C ASN A 222 5.13 2.00 6.00
N LEU A 223 5.16 1.70 7.30
CA LEU A 223 4.04 1.85 8.22
C LEU A 223 4.44 2.87 9.28
N ASN A 224 3.77 4.01 9.34
CA ASN A 224 4.07 5.08 10.28
C ASN A 224 2.81 5.47 11.05
N LEU A 225 2.82 5.21 12.35
CA LEU A 225 1.74 5.43 13.28
C LEU A 225 2.18 6.45 14.32
N THR A 226 1.47 7.58 14.42
CA THR A 226 1.76 8.64 15.38
C THR A 226 0.50 8.97 16.18
N ASN A 227 0.55 8.87 17.51
CA ASN A 227 -0.58 9.16 18.40
C ASN A 227 -1.87 8.40 17.99
N CYS A 228 -1.73 7.16 17.53
CA CYS A 228 -2.86 6.34 17.10
C CYS A 228 -3.38 5.47 18.25
N ILE A 229 -4.64 5.05 18.14
CA ILE A 229 -5.24 4.04 19.00
C ILE A 229 -5.43 2.77 18.17
N ILE A 230 -4.95 1.64 18.67
CA ILE A 230 -5.03 0.35 17.99
C ILE A 230 -5.89 -0.60 18.83
N GLY A 231 -6.97 -1.07 18.22
CA GLY A 231 -7.91 -1.99 18.85
C GLY A 231 -7.54 -3.46 18.68
N GLU A 232 -6.85 -3.87 17.63
CA GLU A 232 -6.50 -5.29 17.37
C GLU A 232 -5.08 -5.41 16.76
N ASP A 233 -4.73 -6.60 16.30
CA ASP A 233 -3.42 -6.95 15.73
C ASP A 233 -2.93 -6.03 14.61
N ILE A 234 -1.60 -5.89 14.54
CA ILE A 234 -0.89 -5.28 13.42
C ILE A 234 -0.20 -6.37 12.62
N LYS A 235 -0.52 -6.46 11.31
CA LYS A 235 0.06 -7.47 10.41
C LYS A 235 0.80 -6.81 9.26
N GLY A 236 2.09 -7.11 9.12
CA GLY A 236 2.96 -6.60 8.06
C GLY A 236 3.77 -7.73 7.44
N LYS A 237 3.49 -8.10 6.19
CA LYS A 237 4.17 -9.23 5.54
C LYS A 237 4.77 -8.87 4.19
N ALA A 238 6.05 -9.18 4.00
CA ALA A 238 6.73 -9.14 2.71
C ALA A 238 7.22 -10.56 2.36
N SER A 239 7.27 -10.98 1.09
CA SER A 239 8.03 -12.21 0.75
C SER A 239 9.47 -11.85 0.35
N THR A 240 9.65 -10.78 -0.40
CA THR A 240 10.95 -10.23 -0.74
C THR A 240 10.93 -8.72 -0.65
N GLY A 241 11.90 -8.14 0.03
CA GLY A 241 12.02 -6.71 0.32
C GLY A 241 11.76 -6.38 1.79
N GLY A 242 11.74 -5.09 2.11
CA GLY A 242 11.85 -4.61 3.49
C GLY A 242 10.54 -4.15 4.12
N ILE A 243 10.50 -4.17 5.44
CA ILE A 243 9.40 -3.61 6.23
C ILE A 243 9.97 -2.55 7.15
N THR A 244 9.43 -1.34 7.09
CA THR A 244 9.69 -0.30 8.09
C THR A 244 8.41 -0.07 8.88
N LEU A 245 8.48 -0.20 10.20
CA LEU A 245 7.40 0.14 11.13
C LEU A 245 7.87 1.20 12.11
N LYS A 246 7.21 2.34 12.14
CA LYS A 246 7.42 3.41 13.12
C LYS A 246 6.16 3.56 13.97
N SER A 247 6.32 3.38 15.28
CA SER A 247 5.27 3.52 16.28
C SER A 247 5.65 4.61 17.26
N TYR A 248 4.95 5.74 17.20
CA TYR A 248 5.18 6.89 18.08
C TYR A 248 3.94 7.15 18.93
N ASN A 249 4.05 6.99 20.26
CA ASN A 249 2.98 7.21 21.22
C ASN A 249 1.67 6.50 20.83
N VAL A 250 1.78 5.23 20.45
CA VAL A 250 0.60 4.43 20.13
C VAL A 250 -0.01 3.93 21.43
N GLN A 251 -1.35 3.99 21.50
CA GLN A 251 -2.12 3.40 22.59
C GLN A 251 -2.88 2.19 22.08
N TYR A 252 -3.12 1.24 22.97
CA TYR A 252 -3.80 0.00 22.66
C TYR A 252 -4.99 -0.17 23.60
N ASP A 253 -6.17 -0.32 23.01
CA ASP A 253 -7.42 -0.47 23.77
C ASP A 253 -7.53 -1.84 24.45
N LYS A 254 -6.76 -2.81 23.95
CA LYS A 254 -6.64 -4.17 24.49
C LYS A 254 -5.32 -4.79 24.04
N ASN A 255 -5.02 -5.99 24.54
CA ASN A 255 -3.80 -6.68 24.16
C ASN A 255 -3.80 -6.95 22.65
N CYS A 256 -2.69 -6.62 21.99
CA CYS A 256 -2.53 -6.78 20.54
C CYS A 256 -1.34 -7.66 20.20
N VAL A 257 -1.43 -8.30 19.03
CA VAL A 257 -0.31 -9.06 18.45
C VAL A 257 0.31 -8.29 17.29
N TRP A 258 1.63 -8.17 17.29
CA TRP A 258 2.42 -7.74 16.13
C TRP A 258 2.91 -8.96 15.37
N ASP A 259 2.51 -9.09 14.12
CA ASP A 259 2.95 -10.16 13.20
C ASP A 259 3.64 -9.53 12.00
N ILE A 260 4.97 -9.41 12.09
CA ILE A 260 5.81 -8.72 11.11
C ILE A 260 6.82 -9.70 10.51
N GLU A 261 6.72 -10.00 9.22
CA GLU A 261 7.50 -11.07 8.60
C GLU A 261 8.03 -10.70 7.21
N THR A 262 9.29 -11.05 6.92
CA THR A 262 9.81 -11.12 5.54
C THR A 262 10.63 -12.36 5.26
N ASN A 263 10.48 -13.03 4.10
CA ASN A 263 11.35 -14.19 3.81
C ASN A 263 12.75 -13.75 3.37
N THR A 264 12.86 -12.67 2.60
CA THR A 264 14.14 -12.15 2.13
C THR A 264 14.12 -10.63 2.11
N GLY A 265 14.79 -10.02 3.07
CA GLY A 265 14.84 -8.58 3.25
C GLY A 265 15.01 -8.22 4.72
N SER A 266 15.11 -6.92 4.98
CA SER A 266 15.30 -6.40 6.33
C SER A 266 14.02 -5.85 6.93
N ILE A 267 13.93 -5.90 8.25
CA ILE A 267 12.84 -5.30 9.02
C ILE A 267 13.45 -4.22 9.92
N ASP A 268 12.99 -2.98 9.74
CA ASP A 268 13.38 -1.83 10.55
C ASP A 268 12.19 -1.42 11.44
N ILE A 269 12.36 -1.46 12.76
CA ILE A 269 11.32 -1.10 13.72
C ILE A 269 11.82 0.05 14.59
N GLU A 270 10.99 1.09 14.73
CA GLU A 270 11.21 2.19 15.66
C GLU A 270 10.00 2.33 16.57
N ILE A 271 10.20 2.11 17.87
CA ILE A 271 9.20 2.29 18.91
C ILE A 271 9.63 3.47 19.77
N SER A 272 8.76 4.45 19.89
CA SER A 272 8.94 5.63 20.73
C SER A 272 7.69 5.83 21.59
N GLN A 273 7.79 5.50 22.88
CA GLN A 273 6.65 5.49 23.79
C GLN A 273 6.87 6.48 24.96
N PHE A 274 6.20 7.63 24.89
CA PHE A 274 6.29 8.70 25.88
C PHE A 274 4.95 8.97 26.60
N ILE A 275 3.98 8.08 26.40
CA ILE A 275 2.66 8.10 27.04
C ILE A 275 2.31 6.69 27.53
N GLU A 276 1.27 6.55 28.35
CA GLU A 276 0.76 5.23 28.72
C GLU A 276 0.26 4.45 27.51
N MET A 277 0.67 3.19 27.42
CA MET A 277 0.35 2.28 26.31
C MET A 277 -1.06 1.69 26.42
N GLY A 278 -1.58 1.51 27.63
CA GLY A 278 -2.95 1.03 27.90
C GLY A 278 -3.06 -0.50 27.99
N ALA A 279 -2.40 -1.25 27.12
CA ALA A 279 -2.46 -2.71 27.09
C ALA A 279 -1.15 -3.35 26.61
N ASP A 280 -1.01 -4.66 26.77
CA ASP A 280 0.21 -5.39 26.40
C ASP A 280 0.31 -5.67 24.90
N ILE A 281 1.54 -5.66 24.40
CA ILE A 281 1.90 -6.05 23.04
C ILE A 281 2.74 -7.31 23.09
N THR A 282 2.27 -8.33 22.40
CA THR A 282 3.06 -9.52 22.10
C THR A 282 3.33 -9.57 20.60
N GLY A 283 4.35 -10.28 20.14
CA GLY A 283 4.54 -10.37 18.70
C GLY A 283 5.75 -11.15 18.23
N THR A 284 5.73 -11.45 16.94
CA THR A 284 6.80 -12.12 16.21
C THR A 284 7.28 -11.20 15.09
N ILE A 285 8.59 -10.92 15.10
CA ILE A 285 9.30 -10.19 14.06
C ILE A 285 10.29 -11.16 13.42
N GLU A 286 10.06 -11.57 12.18
CA GLU A 286 10.80 -12.68 11.57
C GLU A 286 11.37 -12.34 10.20
N THR A 287 12.65 -12.71 9.96
CA THR A 287 13.18 -12.84 8.61
C THR A 287 13.99 -14.11 8.36
N SER A 288 13.75 -14.79 7.23
CA SER A 288 14.56 -15.95 6.85
C SER A 288 15.95 -15.54 6.35
N THR A 289 16.06 -14.46 5.59
CA THR A 289 17.35 -13.93 5.13
C THR A 289 17.33 -12.41 5.09
N GLY A 290 18.17 -11.77 5.90
CA GLY A 290 18.23 -10.32 6.06
C GLY A 290 18.48 -9.95 7.50
N SER A 291 18.15 -8.73 7.90
CA SER A 291 18.37 -8.27 9.28
C SER A 291 17.11 -7.74 9.92
N ILE A 292 17.07 -7.77 11.25
CA ILE A 292 16.07 -7.06 12.05
C ILE A 292 16.82 -5.98 12.81
N ASP A 293 16.50 -4.72 12.55
CA ASP A 293 17.04 -3.58 13.28
C ASP A 293 15.89 -2.95 14.08
N LEU A 294 15.96 -3.01 15.41
CA LEU A 294 14.94 -2.50 16.32
C LEU A 294 15.50 -1.42 17.23
N VAL A 295 14.88 -0.25 17.19
CA VAL A 295 15.13 0.85 18.12
C VAL A 295 13.92 1.02 19.01
N TYR A 296 14.14 0.97 20.32
CA TYR A 296 13.11 1.17 21.33
C TYR A 296 13.52 2.28 22.29
N ILE A 297 12.62 3.25 22.46
CA ILE A 297 12.80 4.40 23.35
C ILE A 297 11.52 4.60 24.15
N ASP A 298 11.61 4.50 25.47
CA ASP A 298 10.58 4.98 26.38
C ASP A 298 11.16 5.89 27.48
N ASN A 299 10.27 6.60 28.16
CA ASN A 299 10.56 7.28 29.42
C ASN A 299 9.46 7.09 30.46
N GLN A 300 8.70 6.00 30.36
CA GLN A 300 7.51 5.74 31.17
C GLN A 300 7.74 4.50 32.02
N ALA A 301 7.85 4.66 33.35
CA ALA A 301 7.99 3.51 34.26
C ALA A 301 6.77 2.55 34.26
N SER A 302 5.66 2.95 33.64
CA SER A 302 4.48 2.13 33.43
C SER A 302 4.55 1.25 32.17
N VAL A 303 5.56 1.45 31.32
CA VAL A 303 5.78 0.70 30.07
C VAL A 303 7.11 -0.03 30.16
N GLY A 304 7.09 -1.35 29.98
CA GLY A 304 8.31 -2.17 29.93
C GLY A 304 8.50 -2.81 28.56
N ALA A 305 9.72 -3.26 28.25
CA ALA A 305 9.99 -3.99 27.02
C ALA A 305 10.90 -5.21 27.23
N SER A 306 10.67 -6.27 26.47
CA SER A 306 11.48 -7.48 26.43
C SER A 306 11.57 -7.98 25.00
N PHE A 307 12.80 -8.12 24.51
CA PHE A 307 13.13 -8.58 23.17
C PHE A 307 13.86 -9.92 23.23
N LEU A 308 13.24 -10.98 22.74
CA LEU A 308 13.84 -12.31 22.68
C LEU A 308 14.44 -12.54 21.30
N GLY A 309 15.77 -12.55 21.19
CA GLY A 309 16.46 -12.81 19.92
C GLY A 309 16.71 -14.29 19.67
N SER A 310 16.42 -14.78 18.46
CA SER A 310 16.72 -16.15 18.00
C SER A 310 17.36 -16.12 16.61
N TRP A 311 18.49 -16.78 16.43
CA TRP A 311 19.18 -16.80 15.14
C TRP A 311 19.91 -18.12 14.85
N SER A 312 20.01 -18.50 13.58
CA SER A 312 20.79 -19.68 13.17
C SER A 312 22.20 -19.29 12.68
N THR A 313 22.29 -18.40 11.69
CA THR A 313 23.57 -17.88 11.15
C THR A 313 23.60 -16.36 11.21
N GLY A 314 24.59 -15.80 11.93
CA GLY A 314 24.81 -14.37 12.07
C GLY A 314 24.97 -13.96 13.53
N SER A 315 24.38 -12.84 13.95
CA SER A 315 24.58 -12.28 15.30
C SER A 315 23.33 -11.65 15.90
N TYR A 316 23.29 -11.59 17.23
CA TYR A 316 22.35 -10.76 17.98
C TYR A 316 23.10 -9.73 18.82
N THR A 317 23.09 -8.49 18.33
CA THR A 317 23.70 -7.32 18.97
C THR A 317 22.65 -6.59 19.80
N ARG A 318 23.07 -6.14 20.99
CA ARG A 318 22.22 -5.40 21.92
C ARG A 318 22.99 -4.21 22.45
N SER A 319 22.41 -3.03 22.36
CA SER A 319 22.92 -1.82 22.98
C SER A 319 21.88 -1.21 23.92
N SER A 320 22.38 -0.54 24.95
CA SER A 320 21.54 0.29 25.83
C SER A 320 22.07 1.72 25.77
N SER A 321 21.84 2.40 24.65
CA SER A 321 22.41 3.72 24.39
C SER A 321 21.97 4.79 25.41
N GLY A 322 20.76 4.67 25.97
CA GLY A 322 20.21 5.61 26.95
C GLY A 322 20.03 5.07 28.37
N GLY A 323 20.37 3.80 28.64
CA GLY A 323 20.13 3.15 29.94
C GLY A 323 18.75 2.48 30.05
N GLY A 324 18.39 2.07 31.27
CA GLY A 324 17.07 1.46 31.57
C GLY A 324 16.92 0.00 31.14
N PHE A 325 17.92 -0.62 30.52
CA PHE A 325 17.92 -2.04 30.15
C PHE A 325 18.92 -2.86 30.98
N VAL A 326 18.62 -4.16 31.12
CA VAL A 326 19.52 -5.15 31.74
C VAL A 326 20.84 -5.29 30.95
N ALA A 327 21.80 -6.02 31.52
CA ALA A 327 23.08 -6.28 30.87
C ALA A 327 22.89 -6.82 29.43
N THR A 328 23.61 -6.23 28.48
CA THR A 328 23.49 -6.49 27.03
C THR A 328 23.92 -7.90 26.60
N ASN A 329 24.35 -8.75 27.54
CA ASN A 329 24.67 -10.15 27.31
C ASN A 329 23.53 -11.11 27.66
N ILE A 330 22.41 -10.64 28.22
CA ILE A 330 21.24 -11.46 28.59
C ILE A 330 20.22 -11.51 27.44
N ASN A 331 19.69 -12.71 27.17
CA ASN A 331 18.60 -12.95 26.23
C ASN A 331 17.45 -13.63 27.00
N PRO A 332 16.27 -13.01 27.13
CA PRO A 332 15.83 -11.78 26.45
C PRO A 332 16.57 -10.52 26.92
N PHE A 333 16.65 -9.52 26.03
CA PHE A 333 17.10 -8.17 26.35
C PHE A 333 15.89 -7.36 26.79
N ALA A 334 15.83 -7.00 28.08
CA ALA A 334 14.65 -6.41 28.69
C ALA A 334 14.95 -5.14 29.47
N SER A 335 13.96 -4.26 29.58
CA SER A 335 13.99 -3.10 30.45
C SER A 335 14.00 -3.51 31.93
N LEU A 336 14.56 -2.66 32.80
CA LEU A 336 14.66 -2.93 34.24
C LEU A 336 13.30 -2.96 34.93
N ASP A 337 12.34 -2.22 34.39
CA ASP A 337 10.97 -2.10 34.88
C ASP A 337 10.01 -3.15 34.29
N TYR A 338 10.44 -3.99 33.34
CA TYR A 338 9.58 -4.97 32.64
C TYR A 338 8.71 -5.82 33.58
N GLY A 339 9.26 -6.28 34.72
CA GLY A 339 8.53 -7.12 35.68
C GLY A 339 7.54 -6.36 36.57
N THR A 340 7.54 -5.03 36.54
CA THR A 340 6.70 -4.15 37.37
C THR A 340 5.85 -3.17 36.57
N ALA A 341 6.10 -3.04 35.27
CA ALA A 341 5.35 -2.19 34.36
C ALA A 341 3.87 -2.64 34.28
N SER A 342 2.97 -1.69 34.03
CA SER A 342 1.54 -1.97 33.87
C SER A 342 1.19 -2.46 32.46
N SER A 343 2.03 -2.14 31.48
CA SER A 343 1.87 -2.57 30.10
C SER A 343 3.24 -2.85 29.50
N THR A 344 3.32 -3.84 28.60
CA THR A 344 4.62 -4.36 28.13
C THR A 344 4.68 -4.59 26.63
N TYR A 345 5.85 -4.38 26.04
CA TYR A 345 6.23 -4.94 24.74
C TYR A 345 6.99 -6.25 24.96
N THR A 346 6.47 -7.36 24.46
CA THR A 346 7.10 -8.69 24.50
C THR A 346 7.23 -9.20 23.07
N LEU A 347 8.39 -9.01 22.45
CA LEU A 347 8.61 -9.32 21.04
C LEU A 347 9.67 -10.40 20.84
N ASP A 348 9.32 -11.41 20.05
CA ASP A 348 10.22 -12.46 19.60
C ASP A 348 10.82 -12.05 18.25
N LEU A 349 12.14 -11.90 18.19
CA LEU A 349 12.90 -11.48 17.00
C LEU A 349 13.64 -12.71 16.44
N THR A 350 13.29 -13.14 15.23
CA THR A 350 13.84 -14.38 14.65
C THR A 350 14.51 -14.13 13.30
N VAL A 351 15.77 -14.58 13.17
CA VAL A 351 16.51 -14.53 11.89
C VAL A 351 17.16 -15.87 11.55
N SER A 352 16.85 -16.47 10.38
CA SER A 352 17.58 -17.68 9.98
C SER A 352 19.00 -17.37 9.50
N THR A 353 19.17 -16.43 8.56
CA THR A 353 20.48 -15.94 8.09
C THR A 353 20.54 -14.41 8.09
N GLY A 354 21.44 -13.85 8.89
CA GLY A 354 21.69 -12.42 9.02
C GLY A 354 21.70 -11.98 10.49
N SER A 355 21.41 -10.72 10.77
CA SER A 355 21.65 -10.16 12.11
C SER A 355 20.39 -9.59 12.73
N ILE A 356 20.33 -9.65 14.06
CA ILE A 356 19.39 -8.90 14.88
C ILE A 356 20.20 -7.82 15.59
N ASP A 357 19.81 -6.56 15.45
CA ASP A 357 20.34 -5.45 16.24
C ASP A 357 19.20 -4.80 17.02
N VAL A 358 19.41 -4.61 18.32
CA VAL A 358 18.42 -3.99 19.21
C VAL A 358 19.11 -2.90 20.03
N ASP A 359 18.63 -1.66 19.88
CA ASP A 359 19.02 -0.54 20.73
C ASP A 359 17.86 -0.12 21.64
N GLY A 360 18.03 -0.27 22.95
CA GLY A 360 17.00 0.00 23.95
C GLY A 360 17.35 1.18 24.86
N THR A 361 16.40 2.09 25.04
CA THR A 361 16.42 3.13 26.09
C THR A 361 15.09 3.09 26.85
N SER A 362 15.16 3.01 28.17
CA SER A 362 13.99 2.93 29.07
C SER A 362 14.18 3.81 30.30
N SER A 363 13.08 4.06 31.03
CA SER A 363 13.04 4.90 32.24
C SER A 363 13.93 4.46 33.42
#